data_AF-A0A5C2M3T1-F1
#
_entry.id   AF-A0A5C2M3T1-F1
#
_cell.length_a   1.000
_cell.length_b   1.000
_cell.length_c   1.000
_cell.angle_alpha   90.00
_cell.angle_beta   90.00
_cell.angle_gamma   90.00
#
_symmetry.space_group_name_H-M   'P 1'
#
loop_
_entity.id
_entity.type
_entity.pdbx_description
1 polymer ?
#
loop_
_entity_poly.entity_id
_entity_poly.type
_entity_poly.pdbx_seq_one_letter_code
_entity_poly.pdbx_strand_id
1 'polypeptide(L)'
;MLKRLSPWLLALALPVGALFTTPAKAANFVSLTYGPFQRSFPMSELEEFVSTQEATGELRALMRFVPKEDQAKLLEFLGMRLPFNVVQTDKILGSAIGKDLLKQFSQVTIRRDKAGEVALRGAMLTAAASPEGLSMMSFLKNYPAETINLDLRKLNQMLKKQDGIMSMLGKLRP
;
A
#
# COMPACT_ATOMS: atom_id res chain seq x y z
N MET A 1 36.35 -64.34 -13.79
CA MET A 1 36.50 -63.37 -12.68
C MET A 1 36.26 -61.96 -13.22
N LEU A 2 35.03 -61.45 -13.13
CA LEU A 2 34.77 -59.99 -13.19
C LEU A 2 33.83 -59.64 -12.03
N LYS A 3 34.19 -58.58 -11.31
CA LYS A 3 33.74 -58.24 -9.97
C LYS A 3 32.34 -57.60 -9.98
N ARG A 4 31.60 -57.88 -8.91
CA ARG A 4 30.32 -57.30 -8.49
C ARG A 4 30.34 -55.77 -8.64
N LEU A 5 29.41 -55.22 -9.42
CA LEU A 5 29.06 -53.79 -9.41
C LEU A 5 27.81 -53.63 -8.55
N SER A 6 27.92 -52.84 -7.48
CA SER A 6 26.87 -52.69 -6.48
C SER A 6 25.73 -51.79 -6.97
N PRO A 7 24.47 -52.05 -6.55
CA PRO A 7 23.37 -51.15 -6.80
C PRO A 7 23.28 -50.19 -5.60
N TRP A 8 24.20 -49.24 -5.50
CA TRP A 8 24.12 -48.19 -4.48
C TRP A 8 23.60 -46.90 -5.13
N LEU A 9 22.26 -46.77 -5.13
CA LEU A 9 21.49 -45.53 -4.90
C LEU A 9 22.02 -44.29 -5.67
N LEU A 10 21.63 -44.00 -6.92
CA LEU A 10 20.26 -43.72 -7.38
C LEU A 10 19.40 -42.99 -6.33
N ALA A 11 19.82 -41.80 -5.90
CA ALA A 11 18.92 -40.70 -5.50
C ALA A 11 19.73 -39.47 -5.03
N LEU A 12 20.08 -38.57 -5.95
CA LEU A 12 20.27 -37.16 -5.59
C LEU A 12 20.00 -36.24 -6.77
N ALA A 13 18.84 -36.38 -7.40
CA ALA A 13 18.26 -35.29 -8.15
C ALA A 13 17.51 -34.40 -7.15
N LEU A 14 18.23 -33.49 -6.49
CA LEU A 14 17.62 -32.37 -5.79
C LEU A 14 16.92 -31.51 -6.85
N PRO A 15 15.58 -31.39 -6.85
CA PRO A 15 14.99 -30.28 -7.58
C PRO A 15 15.39 -29.06 -6.77
N VAL A 16 16.32 -28.28 -7.30
CA VAL A 16 16.50 -26.88 -6.90
C VAL A 16 15.21 -26.21 -7.33
N GLY A 17 14.19 -26.29 -6.47
CA GLY A 17 12.99 -25.50 -6.56
C GLY A 17 13.46 -24.06 -6.44
N ALA A 18 13.69 -23.43 -7.58
CA ALA A 18 13.80 -21.99 -7.66
C ALA A 18 12.57 -21.45 -6.93
N LEU A 19 12.80 -20.88 -5.75
CA LEU A 19 11.87 -19.99 -5.09
C LEU A 19 11.70 -18.83 -6.07
N PHE A 20 10.80 -18.97 -7.02
CA PHE A 20 10.28 -17.86 -7.80
C PHE A 20 9.54 -16.99 -6.77
N THR A 21 10.28 -16.09 -6.15
CA THR A 21 9.70 -14.90 -5.55
C THR A 21 9.05 -14.17 -6.71
N THR A 22 7.77 -14.41 -6.94
CA THR A 22 7.01 -13.58 -7.87
C THR A 22 7.20 -12.15 -7.37
N PRO A 23 7.81 -11.24 -8.15
CA PRO A 23 7.90 -9.85 -7.74
C PRO A 23 6.46 -9.44 -7.42
N ALA A 24 6.25 -8.93 -6.20
CA ALA A 24 4.95 -8.47 -5.77
C ALA A 24 4.43 -7.55 -6.86
N LYS A 25 3.37 -7.97 -7.58
CA LYS A 25 2.78 -7.18 -8.66
C LYS A 25 2.35 -5.87 -8.04
N ALA A 26 3.10 -4.81 -8.34
CA ALA A 26 2.76 -3.46 -7.97
C ALA A 26 1.37 -3.12 -8.51
N ALA A 27 0.63 -2.26 -7.80
CA ALA A 27 -0.66 -1.80 -8.30
C ALA A 27 -0.46 -0.98 -9.58
N ASN A 28 -1.00 -1.47 -10.69
CA ASN A 28 -0.89 -0.79 -11.99
C ASN A 28 -2.00 0.26 -12.14
N PHE A 29 -3.14 0.07 -11.46
CA PHE A 29 -4.30 0.93 -11.57
C PHE A 29 -4.80 1.41 -10.20
N VAL A 30 -5.32 2.63 -10.18
CA VAL A 30 -6.02 3.22 -9.04
C VAL A 30 -7.44 3.57 -9.47
N SER A 31 -8.40 3.13 -8.67
CA SER A 31 -9.81 3.35 -8.86
C SER A 31 -10.31 4.28 -7.76
N LEU A 32 -10.52 5.55 -8.10
CA LEU A 32 -10.93 6.58 -7.16
C LEU A 32 -12.44 6.81 -7.27
N THR A 33 -13.10 6.79 -6.12
CA THR A 33 -14.55 6.97 -6.00
C THR A 33 -14.85 8.25 -5.23
N TYR A 34 -15.73 9.09 -5.77
CA TYR A 34 -16.28 10.28 -5.12
C TYR A 34 -17.81 10.28 -5.19
N GLY A 35 -18.44 9.57 -4.26
CA GLY A 35 -19.88 9.34 -4.23
C GLY A 35 -20.36 8.51 -5.42
N PRO A 36 -21.25 9.01 -6.30
CA PRO A 36 -21.74 8.22 -7.42
C PRO A 36 -20.72 8.13 -8.58
N PHE A 37 -19.65 8.94 -8.54
CA PHE A 37 -18.64 8.95 -9.59
C PHE A 37 -17.46 8.06 -9.21
N GLN A 38 -17.06 7.18 -10.13
CA GLN A 38 -15.89 6.33 -9.99
C GLN A 38 -15.10 6.33 -11.29
N ARG A 39 -13.78 6.50 -11.19
CA ARG A 39 -12.86 6.42 -12.33
C ARG A 39 -11.66 5.56 -11.97
N SER A 40 -11.24 4.73 -12.91
CA SER A 40 -10.01 3.95 -12.82
C SER A 40 -8.99 4.51 -13.81
N PHE A 41 -7.76 4.70 -13.34
CA PHE A 41 -6.67 5.29 -14.09
C PHE A 41 -5.35 4.61 -13.71
N PRO A 42 -4.33 4.64 -14.58
CA PRO A 42 -3.02 4.09 -14.26
C PRO A 42 -2.36 4.82 -13.10
N MET A 43 -1.53 4.12 -12.33
CA MET A 43 -0.77 4.67 -11.20
C MET A 43 0.04 5.92 -11.61
N SER A 44 0.51 5.98 -12.86
CA SER A 44 1.25 7.10 -13.42
C SER A 44 0.48 8.42 -13.42
N GLU A 45 -0.85 8.41 -13.62
CA GLU A 45 -1.67 9.64 -13.54
C GLU A 45 -1.68 10.20 -12.11
N LEU A 46 -1.60 9.33 -11.10
CA LEU A 46 -1.52 9.77 -9.70
C LEU A 46 -0.13 10.31 -9.34
N GLU A 47 0.93 9.70 -9.89
CA GLU A 47 2.30 10.20 -9.74
C GLU A 47 2.45 11.58 -10.37
N GLU A 48 1.92 11.76 -11.57
CA GLU A 48 1.88 13.05 -12.25
C GLU A 48 1.10 14.05 -11.41
N PHE A 49 -0.08 13.69 -10.91
CA PHE A 49 -0.88 14.57 -10.06
C PHE A 49 -0.14 15.03 -8.79
N VAL A 50 0.64 14.15 -8.14
CA VAL A 50 1.43 14.54 -6.96
C VAL A 50 2.60 15.46 -7.35
N SER A 51 3.22 15.23 -8.51
CA SER A 51 4.37 16.01 -8.99
C SER A 51 3.98 17.40 -9.50
N THR A 52 2.93 17.48 -10.31
CA THR A 52 2.51 18.69 -11.03
C THR A 52 1.37 19.44 -10.33
N GLN A 53 0.67 18.79 -9.39
CA GLN A 53 -0.60 19.26 -8.82
C GLN A 53 -1.74 19.38 -9.86
N GLU A 54 -1.52 18.84 -11.07
CA GLU A 54 -2.48 18.88 -12.16
C GLU A 54 -2.94 17.46 -12.50
N ALA A 55 -4.23 17.23 -12.38
CA ALA A 55 -4.82 15.95 -12.77
C ALA A 55 -4.82 15.82 -14.29
N THR A 56 -4.50 14.64 -14.81
CA THR A 56 -4.53 14.30 -16.24
C THR A 56 -5.54 13.18 -16.52
N GLY A 57 -5.85 12.90 -17.80
CA GLY A 57 -6.67 11.76 -18.20
C GLY A 57 -8.01 11.58 -17.47
N GLU A 58 -8.23 10.35 -16.99
CA GLU A 58 -9.44 9.95 -16.26
C GLU A 58 -9.47 10.52 -14.83
N LEU A 59 -8.29 10.72 -14.22
CA LEU A 59 -8.19 11.43 -12.94
C LEU A 59 -8.73 12.85 -13.07
N ARG A 60 -8.39 13.58 -14.14
CA ARG A 60 -8.92 14.92 -14.43
C ARG A 60 -10.43 14.92 -14.57
N ALA A 61 -10.98 13.92 -15.26
CA ALA A 61 -12.42 13.79 -15.45
C ALA A 61 -13.14 13.64 -14.11
N LEU A 62 -12.58 12.86 -13.17
CA LEU A 62 -13.12 12.75 -11.81
C LEU A 62 -12.94 14.04 -11.00
N MET A 63 -11.75 14.66 -11.06
CA MET A 63 -11.42 15.85 -10.28
C MET A 63 -12.29 17.08 -10.61
N ARG A 64 -12.95 17.10 -11.77
CA ARG A 64 -13.97 18.13 -12.08
C ARG A 64 -15.16 18.12 -11.11
N PHE A 65 -15.45 16.98 -10.49
CA PHE A 65 -16.57 16.83 -9.54
C PHE A 65 -16.13 16.93 -8.08
N VAL A 66 -14.82 16.96 -7.82
CA VAL A 66 -14.25 16.99 -6.47
C VAL A 66 -13.97 18.44 -6.08
N PRO A 67 -14.46 18.93 -4.92
CA PRO A 67 -14.12 20.26 -4.40
C PRO A 67 -12.62 20.45 -4.24
N LYS A 68 -12.11 21.68 -4.44
CA LYS A 68 -10.67 21.97 -4.35
C LYS A 68 -10.06 21.65 -2.98
N GLU A 69 -10.81 21.86 -1.90
CA GLU A 69 -10.39 21.45 -0.54
C GLU A 69 -10.17 19.93 -0.44
N ASP A 70 -11.06 19.14 -1.05
CA ASP A 70 -10.98 17.69 -1.07
C ASP A 70 -9.81 17.19 -1.94
N GLN A 71 -9.48 17.91 -3.03
CA GLN A 71 -8.30 17.64 -3.86
C GLN A 71 -6.99 17.92 -3.11
N ALA A 72 -6.94 19.03 -2.37
CA ALA A 72 -5.76 19.40 -1.58
C ALA A 72 -5.44 18.35 -0.50
N LYS A 73 -6.47 17.82 0.17
CA LYS A 73 -6.31 16.74 1.15
C LYS A 73 -5.82 15.44 0.53
N LEU A 74 -6.26 15.14 -0.69
CA LEU A 74 -5.72 14.00 -1.43
C LEU A 74 -4.22 14.19 -1.71
N LEU A 75 -3.81 15.38 -2.16
CA LEU A 75 -2.39 15.68 -2.37
C LEU A 75 -1.58 15.59 -1.08
N GLU A 76 -2.09 16.12 0.03
CA GLU A 76 -1.47 16.01 1.35
C GLU A 76 -1.28 14.55 1.77
N PHE A 77 -2.33 13.73 1.63
CA PHE A 77 -2.27 12.30 1.93
C PHE A 77 -1.26 11.56 1.06
N LEU A 78 -1.25 11.80 -0.24
CA LEU A 78 -0.34 11.14 -1.18
C LEU A 78 1.12 11.59 -1.01
N GLY A 79 1.32 12.84 -0.60
CA GLY A 79 2.62 13.41 -0.27
C GLY A 79 3.17 12.99 1.10
N MET A 80 2.36 12.33 1.93
CA MET A 80 2.76 11.92 3.27
C MET A 80 3.90 10.90 3.23
N ARG A 81 5.00 11.26 3.89
CA ARG A 81 6.16 10.39 4.12
C ARG A 81 6.27 10.08 5.61
N LEU A 82 6.47 8.81 5.92
CA LEU A 82 6.66 8.32 7.28
C LEU A 82 8.15 8.02 7.48
N PRO A 83 8.84 8.66 8.44
CA PRO A 83 10.27 8.48 8.67
C PRO A 83 10.55 7.17 9.45
N PHE A 84 9.96 6.06 9.01
CA PHE A 84 10.12 4.75 9.63
C PHE A 84 10.84 3.80 8.67
N ASN A 85 11.91 3.17 9.15
CA ASN A 85 12.57 2.09 8.42
C ASN A 85 11.78 0.78 8.54
N VAL A 86 12.17 -0.25 7.77
CA VAL A 86 11.53 -1.58 7.77
C VAL A 86 11.39 -2.17 9.18
N VAL A 87 12.45 -2.09 9.98
CA VAL A 87 12.49 -2.68 11.33
C VAL A 87 11.56 -1.95 12.29
N GLN A 88 11.52 -0.62 12.23
CA GLN A 88 10.59 0.21 12.99
C GLN A 88 9.15 -0.03 12.55
N THR A 89 8.91 -0.12 11.24
CA THR A 89 7.60 -0.39 10.66
C THR A 89 7.08 -1.75 11.12
N ASP A 90 7.88 -2.82 11.04
CA ASP A 90 7.48 -4.14 11.49
C ASP A 90 7.17 -4.18 13.00
N LYS A 91 7.99 -3.51 13.83
CA LYS A 91 7.73 -3.37 15.27
C LYS A 91 6.43 -2.63 15.55
N ILE A 92 6.16 -1.52 14.86
CA ILE A 92 4.91 -0.75 15.02
C ILE A 92 3.73 -1.63 14.60
N LEU A 93 3.75 -2.21 13.39
CA LEU A 93 2.68 -3.07 12.87
C LEU A 93 2.48 -4.36 13.69
N GLY A 94 3.51 -4.83 14.40
CA GLY A 94 3.43 -5.97 15.33
C GLY A 94 2.80 -5.63 16.68
N SER A 95 2.80 -4.36 17.09
CA SER A 95 2.26 -3.90 18.37
C SER A 95 0.72 -3.85 18.40
N ALA A 96 0.12 -3.77 19.60
CA ALA A 96 -1.32 -3.60 19.74
C ALA A 96 -1.85 -2.35 19.01
N ILE A 97 -1.11 -1.25 19.10
CA ILE A 97 -1.42 0.01 18.40
C ILE A 97 -1.34 -0.17 16.88
N GLY A 98 -0.33 -0.88 16.36
CA GLY A 98 -0.21 -1.12 14.93
C GLY A 98 -1.29 -2.01 14.37
N LYS A 99 -1.73 -3.03 15.13
CA LYS A 99 -2.86 -3.87 14.75
C LYS A 99 -4.16 -3.08 14.70
N ASP A 100 -4.39 -2.18 15.67
CA ASP A 100 -5.56 -1.30 15.65
C ASP A 100 -5.51 -0.28 14.49
N LEU A 101 -4.34 0.30 14.20
CA LEU A 101 -4.14 1.15 13.03
C LEU A 101 -4.42 0.39 11.73
N LEU A 102 -3.85 -0.81 11.56
CA LEU A 102 -4.10 -1.66 10.40
C LEU A 102 -5.59 -1.99 10.25
N LYS A 103 -6.29 -2.26 11.35
CA LYS A 103 -7.73 -2.52 11.38
C LYS A 103 -8.57 -1.28 11.06
N GLN A 104 -8.11 -0.08 11.40
CA GLN A 104 -8.76 1.16 10.99
C GLN A 104 -8.51 1.45 9.50
N PHE A 105 -7.28 1.27 9.03
CA PHE A 105 -6.94 1.40 7.61
C PHE A 105 -7.67 0.35 6.75
N SER A 106 -7.85 -0.89 7.23
CA SER A 106 -8.61 -1.92 6.52
C SER A 106 -10.11 -1.61 6.40
N GLN A 107 -10.64 -0.72 7.24
CA GLN A 107 -12.01 -0.21 7.11
C GLN A 107 -12.12 0.89 6.05
N VAL A 108 -11.02 1.58 5.74
CA VAL A 108 -10.93 2.65 4.74
C VAL A 108 -10.52 2.10 3.37
N THR A 109 -9.63 1.11 3.35
CA THR A 109 -9.28 0.35 2.15
C THR A 109 -10.41 -0.60 1.79
N ILE A 110 -10.71 -0.73 0.49
CA ILE A 110 -11.94 -1.36 -0.02
C ILE A 110 -12.01 -2.90 0.16
N ARG A 111 -11.01 -3.51 0.82
CA ARG A 111 -11.03 -4.92 1.23
C ARG A 111 -11.25 -5.05 2.74
N ARG A 112 -12.50 -5.33 3.11
CA ARG A 112 -12.95 -5.53 4.50
C ARG A 112 -12.67 -6.94 5.06
N ASP A 113 -11.91 -7.77 4.34
CA ASP A 113 -11.58 -9.14 4.76
C ASP A 113 -10.26 -9.19 5.56
N LYS A 114 -10.03 -10.27 6.31
CA LYS A 114 -8.76 -10.50 7.04
C LYS A 114 -7.54 -10.43 6.13
N ALA A 115 -7.70 -10.72 4.83
CA ALA A 115 -6.63 -10.59 3.86
C ALA A 115 -6.37 -9.13 3.44
N GLY A 116 -7.25 -8.19 3.74
CA GLY A 116 -6.98 -6.75 3.70
C GLY A 116 -5.92 -6.34 4.71
N GLU A 117 -5.99 -6.82 5.96
CA GLU A 117 -4.97 -6.52 7.00
C GLU A 117 -3.58 -7.08 6.62
N VAL A 118 -3.55 -8.32 6.08
CA VAL A 118 -2.32 -8.95 5.59
C VAL A 118 -1.76 -8.22 4.38
N ALA A 119 -2.62 -7.81 3.43
CA ALA A 119 -2.21 -7.03 2.26
C ALA A 119 -1.67 -5.65 2.67
N LEU A 120 -2.29 -4.99 3.65
CA LEU A 120 -1.84 -3.71 4.19
C LEU A 120 -0.47 -3.84 4.85
N ARG A 121 -0.29 -4.85 5.71
CA ARG A 121 0.99 -5.10 6.38
C ARG A 121 2.09 -5.39 5.37
N GLY A 122 1.82 -6.25 4.38
CA GLY A 122 2.75 -6.57 3.30
C GLY A 122 3.16 -5.34 2.52
N ALA A 123 2.18 -4.55 2.05
CA ALA A 123 2.43 -3.34 1.29
C ALA A 123 3.25 -2.30 2.08
N MET A 124 2.95 -2.10 3.37
CA MET A 124 3.71 -1.19 4.23
C MET A 124 5.14 -1.67 4.47
N LEU A 125 5.35 -2.96 4.71
CA LEU A 125 6.69 -3.50 4.92
C LEU A 125 7.54 -3.42 3.65
N THR A 126 6.96 -3.76 2.50
CA THR A 126 7.62 -3.64 1.19
C THR A 126 7.91 -2.17 0.85
N ALA A 127 6.99 -1.25 1.12
CA ALA A 127 7.21 0.19 0.94
C ALA A 127 8.29 0.74 1.86
N ALA A 128 8.34 0.31 3.12
CA ALA A 128 9.39 0.71 4.05
C ALA A 128 10.77 0.16 3.65
N ALA A 129 10.80 -0.95 2.89
CA ALA A 129 12.01 -1.58 2.38
C ALA A 129 12.44 -1.06 1.00
N SER A 130 11.59 -0.25 0.36
CA SER A 130 11.89 0.29 -0.96
C SER A 130 12.88 1.47 -0.85
N PRO A 131 13.67 1.75 -1.89
CA PRO A 131 14.60 2.88 -1.90
C PRO A 131 13.93 4.24 -1.64
N GLU A 132 12.65 4.37 -1.98
CA GLU A 132 11.84 5.58 -1.79
C GLU A 132 11.40 5.78 -0.32
N GLY A 133 11.55 4.75 0.52
CA GLY A 133 11.13 4.72 1.91
C GLY A 133 9.60 4.64 2.07
N LEU A 134 9.13 4.59 3.33
CA LEU A 134 7.71 4.49 3.63
C LEU A 134 7.00 5.82 3.33
N SER A 135 6.21 5.83 2.26
CA SER A 135 5.35 6.94 1.86
C SER A 135 4.00 6.40 1.41
N MET A 136 2.99 7.26 1.35
CA MET A 136 1.70 6.80 0.82
C MET A 136 1.81 6.34 -0.64
N MET A 137 2.62 7.04 -1.45
CA MET A 137 2.86 6.65 -2.83
C MET A 137 3.58 5.30 -2.94
N SER A 138 4.65 5.07 -2.18
CA SER A 138 5.34 3.77 -2.19
C SER A 138 4.48 2.64 -1.62
N PHE A 139 3.61 2.93 -0.65
CA PHE A 139 2.61 1.99 -0.17
C PHE A 139 1.60 1.60 -1.26
N LEU A 140 1.04 2.58 -1.99
CA LEU A 140 0.12 2.31 -3.09
C LEU A 140 0.81 1.50 -4.20
N LYS A 141 2.05 1.87 -4.57
CA LYS A 141 2.84 1.11 -5.54
C LYS A 141 3.03 -0.35 -5.13
N ASN A 142 3.34 -0.61 -3.87
CA ASN A 142 3.62 -1.97 -3.38
C ASN A 142 2.38 -2.73 -2.89
N TYR A 143 1.18 -2.20 -3.11
CA TYR A 143 -0.04 -2.88 -2.70
C TYR A 143 -0.24 -4.16 -3.52
N PRO A 144 -0.48 -5.33 -2.89
CA PRO A 144 -0.55 -6.62 -3.58
C PRO A 144 -1.90 -6.85 -4.26
N ALA A 145 -2.32 -5.91 -5.12
CA ALA A 145 -3.47 -6.02 -5.98
C ALA A 145 -3.26 -5.20 -7.25
N GLU A 146 -3.79 -5.68 -8.38
CA GLU A 146 -3.69 -5.00 -9.67
C GLU A 146 -4.38 -3.62 -9.69
N THR A 147 -5.48 -3.49 -8.95
CA THR A 147 -6.22 -2.23 -8.80
C THR A 147 -6.50 -1.93 -7.34
N ILE A 148 -6.14 -0.72 -6.90
CA ILE A 148 -6.50 -0.22 -5.57
C ILE A 148 -7.75 0.63 -5.70
N ASN A 149 -8.79 0.32 -4.93
CA ASN A 149 -9.97 1.17 -4.86
C ASN A 149 -9.85 2.11 -3.65
N LEU A 150 -10.02 3.40 -3.87
CA LEU A 150 -9.97 4.48 -2.87
C LEU A 150 -11.30 5.25 -2.88
N ASP A 151 -11.88 5.47 -1.70
CA ASP A 151 -13.06 6.32 -1.52
C ASP A 151 -12.62 7.67 -0.95
N LEU A 152 -12.68 8.70 -1.79
CA LEU A 152 -12.16 10.02 -1.46
C LEU A 152 -12.99 10.72 -0.38
N ARG A 153 -14.30 10.46 -0.30
CA ARG A 153 -15.15 11.06 0.76
C ARG A 153 -14.81 10.45 2.11
N LYS A 154 -14.61 9.13 2.16
CA LYS A 154 -14.18 8.44 3.40
C LYS A 154 -12.78 8.86 3.81
N LEU A 155 -11.85 8.99 2.87
CA LEU A 155 -10.51 9.52 3.13
C LEU A 155 -10.60 10.90 3.78
N ASN A 156 -11.39 11.81 3.21
CA ASN A 156 -11.49 13.17 3.73
C ASN A 156 -12.22 13.22 5.08
N GLN A 157 -13.18 12.33 5.34
CA GLN A 157 -13.78 12.18 6.66
C GLN A 157 -12.77 11.66 7.69
N MET A 158 -11.89 10.73 7.32
CA MET A 158 -10.82 10.24 8.18
C MET A 158 -9.81 11.35 8.48
N LEU A 159 -9.39 12.11 7.47
CA LEU A 159 -8.46 13.23 7.62
C LEU A 159 -9.07 14.37 8.44
N LYS A 160 -10.36 14.69 8.26
CA LYS A 160 -11.06 15.65 9.15
C LYS A 160 -11.17 15.16 10.60
N LYS A 161 -11.25 13.84 10.82
CA LYS A 161 -11.20 13.27 12.19
C LYS A 161 -9.79 13.30 12.79
N GLN A 162 -8.73 13.49 11.99
CA GLN A 162 -7.34 13.52 12.45
C GLN A 162 -6.94 14.82 13.16
N ASP A 163 -7.77 15.88 13.17
CA ASP A 163 -7.64 16.96 14.17
C ASP A 163 -7.67 16.38 15.61
N GLY A 164 -8.39 15.27 15.81
CA GLY A 164 -8.39 14.51 17.07
C GLY A 164 -7.15 13.63 17.29
N ILE A 165 -6.59 13.01 16.23
CA ILE A 165 -5.44 12.10 16.35
C ILE A 165 -4.12 12.87 16.50
N MET A 166 -3.94 13.99 15.79
CA MET A 166 -2.81 14.91 15.99
C MET A 166 -2.87 15.60 17.36
N SER A 167 -4.07 15.85 17.91
CA SER A 167 -4.23 16.28 19.30
C SER A 167 -3.77 15.21 20.30
N MET A 168 -3.98 13.92 20.01
CA MET A 168 -3.49 12.81 20.83
C MET A 168 -1.99 12.55 20.69
N LEU A 169 -1.43 12.72 19.48
CA LEU A 169 0.01 12.58 19.22
C LEU A 169 0.82 13.80 19.70
N GLY A 170 0.21 14.99 19.72
CA GLY A 170 0.80 16.20 20.30
C GLY A 170 1.04 16.10 21.80
N LYS A 171 0.24 15.30 22.53
CA LYS A 171 0.46 14.98 23.96
C LYS A 171 1.61 14.00 24.22
N LEU A 172 2.23 13.46 23.17
CA LEU A 172 3.36 12.52 23.26
C LEU A 172 4.69 13.15 22.84
N ARG A 173 4.71 14.46 22.53
CA ARG A 173 5.97 15.20 22.39
C ARG A 173 6.41 15.62 23.81
N PRO A 174 7.62 15.23 24.26
CA PRO A 174 8.17 15.70 25.53
C PRO A 174 8.37 17.23 25.53
#